data_AF-A0AAD2PUW9-F1
#
_entry.id   AF-A0AAD2PUW9-F1
#
_cell.length_a   1.000
_cell.length_b   1.000
_cell.length_c   1.000
_cell.angle_alpha   90.00
_cell.angle_beta   90.00
_cell.angle_gamma   90.00
#
_symmetry.space_group_name_H-M   'P 1'
#
loop_
_entity.id
_entity.type
_entity.pdbx_description
1 polymer ?
#
loop_
_entity_poly.entity_id
_entity_poly.type
_entity_poly.pdbx_seq_one_letter_code
_entity_poly.pdbx_strand_id
1 'polypeptide(L)'
;MIESRWKKIEQQKRSLSYLDGLLRKAKEALACANVEHRRIEAEWDIDDPSYRRSYQTVRRASATVSSLERRIHLLENDKPADLVFSLPEDESDGESLLFFMLMGDDIRHLVELAYRAECLLWHKQNIPKEKAMGQTVSCWLGESLGFLQYQQGLEGMIRLFCPSAERYIRTKDLRSYERRTGVLFPSVRNFKIGWKENSPFADKGQVSIQIFTETFDPEWTNQPSNENFEAMMEFMVVLSSPSRENIAPAKPWMKPSWLTPVQFKAFGSLRAGGRTQFRSLLNALFENLLPLENPCVHNLIRQLIFQLGAYDWKTDLEPGWLGLAMEAFWCREVDRLQEAPKLHENLLLAGVVCGFYGQYNMHLEALAVRCSEIFCQWACDISEETRSAELILKQARFYGYGILCLASVKITFHYRKHLLRLLVLYRDRLLLSEKETDRALEHAIMKVTGTKWSKEDRLFMKKRYLHRDLLLTSLVQDVVESAPSDLMWSEVSCNHAESTACFEARHHGRLFSINLNNGVVIVNGATKCLLPQSVTSSSLFERFFGNRSPEVSIEGIHHYRSAHRFDGHYFYDFVIDTDNQLHIVEFDSRKGFGDSERLELLDPATVGISCFAIDRSDSTKYLTQ
;
A
#
# COMPACT_ATOMS: atom_id res chain seq x y z
N MET A 1 -7.62 21.36 36.46
CA MET A 1 -7.09 20.05 36.92
C MET A 1 -5.60 19.87 36.58
N ILE A 2 -5.18 19.94 35.30
CA ILE A 2 -3.78 19.77 34.89
C ILE A 2 -2.82 20.74 35.58
N GLU A 3 -3.14 22.03 35.64
CA GLU A 3 -2.25 23.03 36.22
C GLU A 3 -2.00 22.80 37.73
N SER A 4 -3.04 22.39 38.46
CA SER A 4 -2.92 22.03 39.87
C SER A 4 -2.06 20.79 40.07
N ARG A 5 -2.17 19.81 39.17
CA ARG A 5 -1.35 18.59 39.20
C ARG A 5 0.11 18.88 38.86
N TRP A 6 0.36 19.67 37.81
CA TRP A 6 1.72 20.08 37.43
C TRP A 6 2.39 20.84 38.58
N LYS A 7 1.68 21.77 39.22
CA LYS A 7 2.18 22.46 40.42
C LYS A 7 2.56 21.49 41.55
N LYS A 8 1.76 20.42 41.78
CA LYS A 8 2.09 19.38 42.77
C LYS A 8 3.37 18.62 42.39
N ILE A 9 3.52 18.21 41.13
CA ILE A 9 4.72 17.52 40.63
C ILE A 9 5.95 18.43 40.73
N GLU A 10 5.82 19.70 40.35
CA GLU A 10 6.92 20.67 40.44
C GLU A 10 7.33 20.91 41.89
N GLN A 11 6.36 20.99 42.81
CA GLN A 11 6.63 21.07 44.25
C GLN A 11 7.34 19.83 44.77
N GLN A 12 6.93 18.63 44.36
CA GLN A 12 7.61 17.38 44.72
C GLN A 12 9.03 17.34 44.14
N LYS A 13 9.25 17.77 42.88
CA LYS A 13 10.59 17.87 42.27
C LYS A 13 11.52 18.82 43.03
N ARG A 14 11.01 19.99 43.43
CA ARG A 14 11.76 20.94 44.26
C ARG A 14 12.11 20.33 45.63
N SER A 15 11.16 19.59 46.21
CA SER A 15 11.37 18.89 47.49
C SER A 15 12.43 17.80 47.37
N LEU A 16 12.41 17.01 46.29
CA LEU A 16 13.44 16.01 45.99
C LEU A 16 14.81 16.64 45.81
N SER A 17 14.91 17.71 45.01
CA SER A 17 16.18 18.42 44.80
C SER A 17 16.75 18.99 46.11
N TYR A 18 15.90 19.52 46.99
CA TYR A 18 16.30 19.96 48.32
C TYR A 18 16.80 18.80 49.21
N LEU A 19 16.06 17.68 49.22
CA LEU A 19 16.45 16.49 49.98
C LEU A 19 17.74 15.86 49.47
N ASP A 20 18.01 15.87 48.16
CA ASP A 20 19.28 15.41 47.60
C ASP A 20 20.45 16.27 48.09
N GLY A 21 20.24 17.58 48.16
CA GLY A 21 21.22 18.52 48.71
C GLY A 21 21.54 18.22 50.18
N LEU A 22 20.51 17.91 50.99
CA LEU A 22 20.69 17.49 52.39
C LEU A 22 21.36 16.12 52.50
N LEU A 23 20.97 15.16 51.66
CA LEU A 23 21.53 13.81 51.65
C LEU A 23 23.02 13.84 51.32
N ARG A 24 23.44 14.65 50.35
CA ARG A 24 24.85 14.84 50.02
C ARG A 24 25.65 15.35 51.23
N LYS A 25 25.17 16.41 51.89
CA LYS A 25 25.81 16.95 53.12
C LYS A 25 25.84 15.92 54.26
N ALA A 26 24.78 15.14 54.43
CA ALA A 26 24.72 14.09 55.44
C ALA A 26 25.72 12.95 55.14
N LYS A 27 25.89 12.57 53.87
CA LYS A 27 26.88 11.58 53.43
C LYS A 27 28.32 12.08 53.63
N GLU A 28 28.58 13.35 53.36
CA GLU A 28 29.87 13.99 53.67
C GLU A 28 30.15 14.00 55.18
N ALA A 29 29.17 14.39 56.00
CA ALA A 29 29.30 14.36 57.46
C ALA A 29 29.53 12.95 58.01
N LEU A 30 28.84 11.95 57.44
CA LEU A 30 29.06 10.54 57.78
C LEU A 30 30.47 10.08 57.38
N ALA A 31 30.97 10.49 56.21
CA ALA A 31 32.33 10.18 55.78
C ALA A 31 33.36 10.79 56.74
N CYS A 32 33.21 12.06 57.12
CA CYS A 32 34.07 12.72 58.11
C CYS A 32 34.00 12.03 59.49
N ALA A 33 32.81 11.69 59.96
CA ALA A 33 32.62 10.98 61.24
C ALA A 33 33.28 9.61 61.23
N ASN A 34 33.21 8.88 60.10
CA ASN A 34 33.87 7.59 59.94
C ASN A 34 35.40 7.71 59.95
N VAL A 35 35.96 8.73 59.28
CA VAL A 35 37.41 8.98 59.29
C VAL A 35 37.89 9.29 60.71
N GLU A 36 37.20 10.17 61.42
CA GLU A 36 37.56 10.53 62.79
C GLU A 36 37.37 9.36 63.77
N HIS A 37 36.30 8.58 63.61
CA HIS A 37 36.09 7.38 64.43
C HIS A 37 37.20 6.35 64.23
N ARG A 38 37.64 6.10 62.99
CA ARG A 38 38.78 5.21 62.70
C ARG A 38 40.09 5.73 63.30
N ARG A 39 40.29 7.05 63.30
CA ARG A 39 41.46 7.66 63.95
C ARG A 39 41.46 7.41 65.46
N ILE A 40 40.31 7.62 66.11
CA ILE A 40 40.15 7.39 67.56
C ILE A 40 40.24 5.89 67.90
N GLU A 41 39.65 5.01 67.09
CA GLU A 41 39.74 3.55 67.23
C GLU A 41 41.18 3.04 67.19
N ALA A 42 42.07 3.70 66.43
CA ALA A 42 43.49 3.37 66.39
C ALA A 42 44.29 3.89 67.60
N GLU A 43 43.79 4.93 68.28
CA GLU A 43 44.51 5.62 69.37
C GLU A 43 44.02 5.21 70.78
N TRP A 44 42.76 4.77 70.94
CA TRP A 44 42.11 4.60 72.24
C TRP A 44 41.44 3.22 72.40
N ASP A 45 41.40 2.72 73.64
CA ASP A 45 40.67 1.48 73.98
C ASP A 45 39.14 1.70 73.90
N ILE A 46 38.39 0.63 73.65
CA ILE A 46 36.93 0.62 73.42
C ILE A 46 36.16 1.21 74.60
N ASP A 47 36.73 1.14 75.81
CA ASP A 47 36.13 1.70 77.03
C ASP A 47 36.36 3.20 77.23
N ASP A 48 37.17 3.85 76.39
CA ASP A 48 37.39 5.29 76.49
C ASP A 48 36.11 6.09 76.14
N PRO A 49 35.75 7.11 76.93
CA PRO A 49 34.60 7.98 76.63
C PRO A 49 34.65 8.61 75.23
N SER A 50 35.85 8.85 74.68
CA SER A 50 36.09 9.41 73.35
C SER A 50 35.73 8.42 72.23
N TYR A 51 36.02 7.13 72.41
CA TYR A 51 35.58 6.07 71.49
C TYR A 51 34.05 6.00 71.43
N ARG A 52 33.40 5.97 72.59
CA ARG A 52 31.91 5.95 72.66
C ARG A 52 31.27 7.19 72.04
N ARG A 53 31.86 8.38 72.24
CA ARG A 53 31.39 9.64 71.62
C ARG A 53 31.54 9.65 70.11
N SER A 54 32.67 9.17 69.57
CA SER A 54 32.88 9.12 68.12
C SER A 54 31.96 8.10 67.44
N TYR A 55 31.77 6.92 68.06
CA TYR A 55 30.80 5.93 67.58
C TYR A 55 29.37 6.46 67.58
N GLN A 56 28.96 7.16 68.65
CA GLN A 56 27.66 7.82 68.70
C GLN A 56 27.48 8.87 67.60
N THR A 57 28.56 9.57 67.22
CA THR A 57 28.55 10.56 66.14
C THR A 57 28.34 9.88 64.78
N VAL A 58 29.05 8.78 64.49
CA VAL A 58 28.84 7.95 63.29
C VAL A 58 27.41 7.43 63.24
N ARG A 59 26.89 6.89 64.34
CA ARG A 59 25.54 6.35 64.41
C ARG A 59 24.47 7.42 64.15
N ARG A 60 24.64 8.64 64.69
CA ARG A 60 23.74 9.77 64.42
C ARG A 60 23.80 10.23 62.96
N ALA A 61 24.99 10.30 62.38
CA ALA A 61 25.15 10.65 60.97
C ALA A 61 24.52 9.59 60.04
N SER A 62 24.72 8.30 60.33
CA SER A 62 24.13 7.18 59.60
C SER A 62 22.60 7.18 59.67
N ALA A 63 22.04 7.36 60.88
CA ALA A 63 20.60 7.50 61.06
C ALA A 63 19.99 8.68 60.26
N THR A 64 20.75 9.77 60.12
CA THR A 64 20.33 10.93 59.33
C THR A 64 20.30 10.60 57.83
N VAL A 65 21.31 9.89 57.31
CA VAL A 65 21.36 9.43 55.92
C VAL A 65 20.17 8.51 55.62
N SER A 66 19.95 7.47 56.43
CA SER A 66 18.85 6.53 56.22
C SER A 66 17.47 7.20 56.30
N SER A 67 17.30 8.19 57.19
CA SER A 67 16.07 8.98 57.30
C SER A 67 15.79 9.79 56.04
N LEU A 68 16.82 10.43 55.47
CA LEU A 68 16.71 11.21 54.23
C LEU A 68 16.43 10.31 53.01
N GLU A 69 17.10 9.17 52.90
CA GLU A 69 16.88 8.20 51.82
C GLU A 69 15.43 7.66 51.86
N ARG A 70 14.91 7.34 53.05
CA ARG A 70 13.51 6.93 53.21
C ARG A 70 12.52 8.02 52.77
N ARG A 71 12.78 9.29 53.12
CA ARG A 71 11.92 10.42 52.72
C ARG A 71 11.94 10.66 51.21
N ILE A 72 13.09 10.52 50.57
CA ILE A 72 13.21 10.58 49.10
C ILE A 72 12.40 9.47 48.46
N HIS A 73 12.55 8.23 48.94
CA HIS A 73 11.83 7.08 48.40
C HIS A 73 10.30 7.23 48.53
N LEU A 74 9.81 7.72 49.68
CA LEU A 74 8.37 7.98 49.86
C LEU A 74 7.84 9.04 48.88
N LEU A 75 8.61 10.09 48.61
CA LEU A 75 8.22 11.13 47.65
C LEU A 75 8.27 10.65 46.20
N GLU A 76 9.20 9.76 45.86
CA GLU A 76 9.29 9.16 44.53
C GLU A 76 8.13 8.19 44.27
N ASN A 77 7.66 7.48 45.31
CA ASN A 77 6.53 6.56 45.23
C ASN A 77 5.15 7.26 45.27
N ASP A 78 5.03 8.45 45.86
CA ASP A 78 3.81 9.29 45.82
C ASP A 78 3.64 10.02 44.48
N LYS A 79 3.87 9.29 43.37
CA LYS A 79 3.63 9.79 42.00
C LYS A 79 2.12 9.86 41.78
N PRO A 80 1.57 11.00 41.31
CA PRO A 80 0.16 11.07 40.91
C PRO A 80 -0.14 10.06 39.78
N ALA A 81 -1.18 9.24 39.91
CA ALA A 81 -1.62 8.28 38.89
C ALA A 81 -1.80 8.95 37.52
N ASP A 82 -1.45 8.30 36.42
CA ASP A 82 -1.52 8.89 35.07
C ASP A 82 -2.95 9.40 34.75
N LEU A 83 -3.07 10.57 34.09
CA LEU A 83 -4.36 11.10 33.66
C LEU A 83 -4.78 10.36 32.39
N VAL A 84 -5.73 9.44 32.54
CA VAL A 84 -6.42 8.79 31.42
C VAL A 84 -7.73 9.56 31.21
N PHE A 85 -7.88 10.23 30.08
CA PHE A 85 -9.16 10.77 29.66
C PHE A 85 -9.87 9.71 28.82
N SER A 86 -11.15 9.49 29.09
CA SER A 86 -12.02 8.67 28.26
C SER A 86 -12.10 9.25 26.84
N LEU A 87 -12.39 8.40 25.85
CA LEU A 87 -12.82 8.87 24.52
C LEU A 87 -14.01 9.84 24.69
N PRO A 88 -14.23 10.75 23.73
CA PRO A 88 -15.49 11.50 23.66
C PRO A 88 -16.68 10.57 23.93
N GLU A 89 -17.65 11.01 24.73
CA GLU A 89 -18.87 10.22 24.99
C GLU A 89 -19.70 10.05 23.71
N ASP A 90 -19.54 10.96 22.75
CA ASP A 90 -20.07 10.83 21.41
C ASP A 90 -19.27 9.79 20.61
N GLU A 91 -19.97 8.72 20.23
CA GLU A 91 -19.40 7.54 19.56
C GLU A 91 -18.73 7.91 18.23
N SER A 92 -19.30 8.84 17.47
CA SER A 92 -18.76 9.30 16.17
C SER A 92 -17.46 10.08 16.34
N ASP A 93 -17.38 10.96 17.34
CA ASP A 93 -16.15 11.68 17.65
C ASP A 93 -15.07 10.75 18.23
N GLY A 94 -15.48 9.76 19.04
CA GLY A 94 -14.60 8.71 19.56
C GLY A 94 -14.00 7.83 18.46
N GLU A 95 -14.83 7.37 17.54
CA GLU A 95 -14.43 6.57 16.37
C GLU A 95 -13.54 7.37 15.42
N SER A 96 -13.85 8.64 15.16
CA SER A 96 -13.03 9.52 14.32
C SER A 96 -11.64 9.73 14.92
N LEU A 97 -11.56 9.91 16.23
CA LEU A 97 -10.29 10.10 16.92
C LEU A 97 -9.45 8.82 16.93
N LEU A 98 -10.09 7.67 17.16
CA LEU A 98 -9.46 6.36 17.05
C LEU A 98 -8.98 6.10 15.62
N PHE A 99 -9.80 6.40 14.63
CA PHE A 99 -9.48 6.26 13.21
C PHE A 99 -8.19 7.00 12.88
N PHE A 100 -8.09 8.32 13.18
CA PHE A 100 -6.90 9.11 12.86
C PHE A 100 -5.64 8.72 13.66
N MET A 101 -5.78 8.33 14.92
CA MET A 101 -4.64 7.86 15.73
C MET A 101 -4.11 6.50 15.26
N LEU A 102 -4.97 5.66 14.70
CA LEU A 102 -4.63 4.32 14.22
C LEU A 102 -4.28 4.30 12.73
N MET A 103 -4.37 5.43 12.02
CA MET A 103 -3.94 5.50 10.62
C MET A 103 -2.43 5.32 10.49
N GLY A 104 -2.03 4.50 9.52
CA GLY A 104 -0.63 4.37 9.09
C GLY A 104 -0.06 5.72 8.65
N ASP A 105 1.25 5.89 8.83
CA ASP A 105 1.95 7.16 8.58
C ASP A 105 1.76 7.68 7.14
N ASP A 106 1.57 6.78 6.18
CA ASP A 106 1.39 7.10 4.76
C ASP A 106 0.11 7.91 4.50
N ILE A 107 -0.98 7.60 5.19
CA ILE A 107 -2.26 8.31 5.01
C ILE A 107 -2.19 9.70 5.65
N ARG A 108 -1.43 9.85 6.74
CA ARG A 108 -1.18 11.16 7.36
C ARG A 108 -0.38 12.07 6.43
N HIS A 109 0.62 11.55 5.74
CA HIS A 109 1.39 12.29 4.73
C HIS A 109 0.54 12.67 3.51
N LEU A 110 -0.38 11.79 3.09
CA LEU A 110 -1.27 12.05 1.96
C LEU A 110 -2.22 13.23 2.23
N VAL A 111 -2.81 13.29 3.44
CA VAL A 111 -3.69 14.39 3.85
C VAL A 111 -2.92 15.72 3.90
N GLU A 112 -1.68 15.69 4.39
CA GLU A 112 -0.81 16.86 4.41
C GLU A 112 -0.45 17.36 3.01
N LEU A 113 -0.15 16.44 2.09
CA LEU A 113 0.15 16.76 0.69
C LEU A 113 -1.06 17.31 -0.06
N ALA A 114 -2.26 16.76 0.19
CA ALA A 114 -3.50 17.21 -0.43
C ALA A 114 -3.81 18.68 -0.06
N TYR A 115 -3.71 19.02 1.23
CA TYR A 115 -3.90 20.39 1.70
C TYR A 115 -2.88 21.37 1.08
N ARG A 116 -1.61 20.97 1.01
CA ARG A 116 -0.55 21.78 0.37
C ARG A 116 -0.82 22.02 -1.12
N ALA A 117 -1.30 21.00 -1.83
CA ALA A 117 -1.61 21.11 -3.25
C ALA A 117 -2.78 22.08 -3.50
N GLU A 118 -3.82 22.04 -2.68
CA GLU A 118 -4.99 22.91 -2.80
C GLU A 118 -4.68 24.38 -2.49
N CYS A 119 -3.91 24.64 -1.43
CA CYS A 119 -3.41 26.00 -1.13
C CYS A 119 -2.57 26.58 -2.28
N LEU A 120 -1.78 25.75 -2.97
CA LEU A 120 -0.99 26.16 -4.13
C LEU A 120 -1.85 26.43 -5.37
N LEU A 121 -2.97 25.71 -5.53
CA LEU A 121 -3.91 25.90 -6.64
C LEU A 121 -4.73 27.18 -6.49
N TRP A 122 -5.08 27.59 -5.27
CA TRP A 122 -5.89 28.79 -5.02
C TRP A 122 -5.12 30.11 -5.10
N HIS A 123 -3.79 30.08 -5.05
CA HIS A 123 -2.95 31.29 -5.17
C HIS A 123 -2.96 31.93 -6.57
N LYS A 124 -3.53 31.27 -7.59
CA LYS A 124 -3.52 31.72 -9.01
C LYS A 124 -4.82 32.34 -9.52
N GLN A 125 -5.91 32.37 -8.74
CA GLN A 125 -7.17 33.02 -9.15
C GLN A 125 -7.64 33.97 -8.06
N ASN A 126 -8.04 35.19 -8.45
CA ASN A 126 -8.46 36.28 -7.58
C ASN A 126 -9.40 35.81 -6.45
N ILE A 127 -8.91 35.83 -5.21
CA ILE A 127 -9.67 35.53 -4.01
C ILE A 127 -10.58 36.74 -3.68
N PRO A 128 -11.90 36.57 -3.45
CA PRO A 128 -12.72 37.60 -2.81
C PRO A 128 -12.11 37.95 -1.44
N LYS A 129 -11.92 39.24 -1.16
CA LYS A 129 -11.14 39.77 -0.01
C LYS A 129 -11.50 39.21 1.38
N GLU A 130 -12.59 38.46 1.51
CA GLU A 130 -13.05 37.81 2.73
C GLU A 130 -12.41 36.43 3.01
N LYS A 131 -11.68 35.84 2.05
CA LYS A 131 -11.09 34.48 2.17
C LYS A 131 -9.56 34.44 2.29
N ALA A 132 -8.86 35.56 2.28
CA ALA A 132 -7.39 35.58 2.29
C ALA A 132 -6.84 35.98 3.67
N MET A 133 -5.97 35.12 4.21
CA MET A 133 -5.26 35.16 5.50
C MET A 133 -6.07 34.68 6.72
N GLY A 134 -5.94 33.39 7.04
CA GLY A 134 -6.24 32.88 8.39
C GLY A 134 -6.86 31.49 8.50
N GLN A 135 -7.15 30.79 7.40
CA GLN A 135 -7.76 29.45 7.49
C GLN A 135 -6.73 28.38 7.91
N THR A 136 -7.08 27.59 8.92
CA THR A 136 -6.33 26.42 9.40
C THR A 136 -6.77 25.15 8.64
N VAL A 137 -5.95 24.08 8.65
CA VAL A 137 -6.34 22.74 8.13
C VAL A 137 -7.66 22.26 8.76
N SER A 138 -7.91 22.60 10.03
CA SER A 138 -9.17 22.31 10.72
C SER A 138 -10.36 23.15 10.23
N CYS A 139 -10.17 24.42 9.85
CA CYS A 139 -11.20 25.21 9.19
C CYS A 139 -11.48 24.70 7.77
N TRP A 140 -10.46 24.24 7.05
CA TRP A 140 -10.63 23.66 5.72
C TRP A 140 -11.36 22.30 5.78
N LEU A 141 -11.02 21.44 6.75
CA LEU A 141 -11.78 20.21 7.03
C LEU A 141 -13.20 20.50 7.51
N GLY A 142 -13.37 21.48 8.41
CA GLY A 142 -14.68 21.95 8.85
C GLY A 142 -15.51 22.47 7.68
N GLU A 143 -15.00 23.36 6.85
CA GLU A 143 -15.73 23.91 5.69
C GLU A 143 -15.98 22.87 4.58
N SER A 144 -15.03 21.96 4.32
CA SER A 144 -15.16 20.90 3.31
C SER A 144 -16.07 19.76 3.75
N LEU A 145 -16.28 19.60 5.07
CA LEU A 145 -17.17 18.60 5.67
C LEU A 145 -18.45 19.22 6.30
N GLY A 146 -18.63 20.55 6.28
CA GLY A 146 -19.85 21.25 6.71
C GLY A 146 -19.94 21.75 8.17
N PHE A 147 -18.85 21.85 8.93
CA PHE A 147 -18.80 22.25 10.36
C PHE A 147 -18.11 23.62 10.60
N LEU A 148 -18.75 24.49 11.39
CA LEU A 148 -18.57 25.96 11.49
C LEU A 148 -17.38 26.53 12.33
N GLN A 149 -16.90 27.71 11.89
CA GLN A 149 -16.36 28.94 12.55
C GLN A 149 -15.87 28.95 14.04
N TYR A 150 -14.60 29.34 14.32
CA TYR A 150 -14.21 30.51 15.19
C TYR A 150 -12.67 30.72 15.44
N GLN A 151 -12.25 31.99 15.29
CA GLN A 151 -11.21 32.87 15.90
C GLN A 151 -9.67 32.65 16.05
N GLN A 152 -9.01 33.74 15.62
CA GLN A 152 -7.63 34.28 15.61
C GLN A 152 -6.79 34.34 16.91
N GLY A 153 -5.45 34.53 16.76
CA GLY A 153 -4.61 35.33 17.68
C GLY A 153 -3.27 34.75 18.21
N LEU A 154 -2.14 35.28 17.72
CA LEU A 154 -0.79 35.38 18.34
C LEU A 154 0.34 34.45 17.85
N GLU A 155 1.41 35.15 17.45
CA GLU A 155 2.71 34.71 16.92
C GLU A 155 3.71 34.29 18.02
N GLY A 156 4.63 33.41 17.64
CA GLY A 156 5.84 33.07 18.40
C GLY A 156 6.38 31.70 17.99
N MET A 157 7.65 31.64 17.56
CA MET A 157 8.38 30.47 17.05
C MET A 157 8.13 29.14 17.79
N ILE A 158 8.26 27.97 17.10
CA ILE A 158 9.23 26.88 17.39
C ILE A 158 8.96 25.58 16.57
N ARG A 159 10.08 24.86 16.33
CA ARG A 159 10.38 23.49 15.86
C ARG A 159 9.33 22.38 16.12
N LEU A 160 9.20 21.47 15.14
CA LEU A 160 8.37 20.25 15.21
C LEU A 160 9.10 19.08 15.89
N PHE A 161 8.41 18.45 16.85
CA PHE A 161 8.65 17.08 17.32
C PHE A 161 7.30 16.35 17.30
N CYS A 162 7.21 15.26 16.56
CA CYS A 162 6.13 14.29 16.69
C CYS A 162 6.73 13.03 17.34
N PRO A 163 6.34 12.65 18.57
CA PRO A 163 6.77 11.38 19.11
C PRO A 163 6.01 10.28 18.37
N SER A 164 6.74 9.42 17.68
CA SER A 164 6.21 8.16 17.17
C SER A 164 5.50 7.40 18.29
N ALA A 165 4.44 6.66 17.93
CA ALA A 165 3.71 5.79 18.84
C ALA A 165 4.58 4.71 19.53
N GLU A 166 5.85 4.57 19.13
CA GLU A 166 6.83 3.68 19.75
C GLU A 166 7.43 4.19 21.07
N ARG A 167 7.18 5.43 21.47
CA ARG A 167 7.50 5.89 22.82
C ARG A 167 6.30 6.57 23.44
N TYR A 168 5.40 5.76 23.99
CA TYR A 168 4.84 6.12 25.29
C TYR A 168 6.03 6.42 26.20
N ILE A 169 6.37 7.70 26.39
CA ILE A 169 7.27 8.12 27.45
C ILE A 169 6.46 7.92 28.73
N ARG A 170 6.31 6.67 29.16
CA ARG A 170 6.10 6.36 30.57
C ARG A 170 7.29 6.99 31.26
N THR A 171 7.05 8.13 31.90
CA THR A 171 8.03 8.74 32.79
C THR A 171 8.31 7.70 33.87
N LYS A 172 9.49 7.08 33.78
CA LYS A 172 9.91 5.98 34.67
C LYS A 172 9.89 6.42 36.13
N ASP A 173 10.17 7.70 36.38
CA ASP A 173 10.19 8.30 37.70
C ASP A 173 9.64 9.74 37.71
N LEU A 174 9.43 10.29 38.91
CA LEU A 174 8.96 11.67 39.11
C LEU A 174 9.98 12.71 38.64
N ARG A 175 11.27 12.37 38.61
CA ARG A 175 12.39 13.27 38.28
C ARG A 175 12.44 13.59 36.79
N SER A 176 12.22 12.58 35.95
CA SER A 176 12.12 12.68 34.50
C SER A 176 10.76 13.18 34.00
N TYR A 177 9.80 13.48 34.89
CA TYR A 177 8.46 13.91 34.50
C TYR A 177 8.46 15.31 33.86
N GLU A 178 8.11 15.43 32.59
CA GLU A 178 8.03 16.73 31.90
C GLU A 178 6.59 17.21 31.84
N ARG A 179 6.36 18.53 31.74
CA ARG A 179 5.00 19.08 31.64
C ARG A 179 4.23 18.55 30.44
N ARG A 180 4.98 18.11 29.41
CA ARG A 180 4.48 17.60 28.15
C ARG A 180 4.24 16.09 28.16
N THR A 181 4.70 15.37 29.19
CA THR A 181 4.57 13.91 29.30
C THR A 181 3.54 13.54 30.36
N GLY A 182 2.63 12.60 30.04
CA GLY A 182 1.65 12.09 31.01
C GLY A 182 0.30 12.81 31.08
N VAL A 183 -0.08 13.56 30.03
CA VAL A 183 -1.46 14.00 29.84
C VAL A 183 -1.86 13.76 28.38
N LEU A 184 -2.87 12.91 28.15
CA LEU A 184 -3.49 12.76 26.84
C LEU A 184 -4.64 13.78 26.73
N PHE A 185 -4.58 14.70 25.77
CA PHE A 185 -5.61 15.71 25.55
C PHE A 185 -6.29 15.46 24.19
N PRO A 186 -7.47 14.83 24.14
CA PRO A 186 -8.22 14.73 22.89
C PRO A 186 -8.85 16.06 22.49
N SER A 187 -9.20 16.92 23.45
CA SER A 187 -10.17 18.01 23.25
C SER A 187 -9.63 19.44 23.30
N VAL A 188 -8.32 19.67 23.47
CA VAL A 188 -7.76 21.04 23.43
C VAL A 188 -6.51 21.08 22.57
N ARG A 189 -6.66 21.56 21.33
CA ARG A 189 -5.55 21.97 20.48
C ARG A 189 -5.74 23.44 20.08
N ASN A 190 -5.12 24.33 20.87
CA ASN A 190 -4.67 25.63 20.39
C ASN A 190 -3.47 25.39 19.46
N PHE A 191 -3.69 25.38 18.15
CA PHE A 191 -2.62 25.57 17.17
C PHE A 191 -2.78 26.94 16.53
N LYS A 192 -1.70 27.74 16.56
CA LYS A 192 -1.58 28.95 15.76
C LYS A 192 -0.24 28.98 15.04
N ILE A 193 -0.26 29.50 13.82
CA ILE A 193 0.81 29.48 12.82
C ILE A 193 1.16 30.94 12.50
N GLY A 194 2.46 31.27 12.36
CA GLY A 194 2.93 32.59 11.92
C GLY A 194 4.34 32.53 11.32
N TRP A 195 4.69 33.51 10.46
CA TRP A 195 5.91 33.55 9.62
C TRP A 195 6.76 34.80 9.90
N LYS A 196 8.07 34.75 9.59
CA LYS A 196 8.85 35.98 9.36
C LYS A 196 9.76 35.90 8.14
N GLU A 197 9.75 37.03 7.43
CA GLU A 197 10.34 37.36 6.15
C GLU A 197 11.87 37.44 6.23
N ASN A 198 12.56 36.66 5.39
CA ASN A 198 13.76 37.06 4.63
C ASN A 198 14.45 35.84 3.99
N SER A 199 13.92 35.40 2.85
CA SER A 199 14.72 35.17 1.63
C SER A 199 13.75 35.02 0.44
N PRO A 200 13.57 36.06 -0.38
CA PRO A 200 12.64 35.98 -1.49
C PRO A 200 13.14 35.17 -2.70
N PHE A 201 14.44 34.82 -2.83
CA PHE A 201 14.97 34.11 -4.02
C PHE A 201 16.32 33.37 -3.81
N ALA A 202 16.37 32.29 -3.03
CA ALA A 202 17.53 31.38 -2.99
C ALA A 202 17.09 29.94 -3.32
N ASP A 203 16.47 29.65 -4.46
CA ASP A 203 16.98 29.56 -5.84
C ASP A 203 17.06 28.07 -6.26
N LYS A 204 16.22 27.73 -7.25
CA LYS A 204 16.17 26.54 -8.13
C LYS A 204 16.14 25.13 -7.52
N GLY A 205 14.98 24.50 -7.65
CA GLY A 205 14.85 23.05 -7.63
C GLY A 205 13.41 22.62 -7.70
N GLN A 206 12.92 22.31 -8.90
CA GLN A 206 11.69 21.54 -9.09
C GLN A 206 11.68 20.37 -8.10
N VAL A 207 10.55 20.18 -7.41
CA VAL A 207 10.28 18.97 -6.65
C VAL A 207 10.38 17.80 -7.62
N SER A 208 11.54 17.15 -7.68
CA SER A 208 11.69 15.84 -8.28
C SER A 208 10.86 14.90 -7.42
N ILE A 209 9.64 14.61 -7.87
CA ILE A 209 8.78 13.65 -7.22
C ILE A 209 9.53 12.31 -7.30
N GLN A 210 10.00 11.79 -6.15
CA GLN A 210 10.55 10.44 -6.03
C GLN A 210 9.44 9.43 -6.31
N ILE A 211 9.19 9.14 -7.58
CA ILE A 211 8.16 8.18 -8.00
C ILE A 211 8.74 6.77 -8.22
N PHE A 212 10.06 6.59 -8.29
CA PHE A 212 10.70 5.25 -8.33
C PHE A 212 12.08 5.26 -7.68
N THR A 213 12.14 5.10 -6.36
CA THR A 213 13.29 4.49 -5.69
C THR A 213 12.90 3.06 -5.34
N GLU A 214 12.72 2.20 -6.36
CA GLU A 214 12.78 0.76 -6.12
C GLU A 214 14.17 0.51 -5.54
N THR A 215 14.23 0.29 -4.22
CA THR A 215 15.39 -0.31 -3.59
C THR A 215 15.48 -1.72 -4.13
N PHE A 216 16.65 -2.09 -4.66
CA PHE A 216 16.91 -3.47 -5.08
C PHE A 216 16.52 -4.41 -3.94
N ASP A 217 15.78 -5.46 -4.27
CA ASP A 217 15.42 -6.50 -3.32
C ASP A 217 16.73 -7.15 -2.80
N PRO A 218 16.98 -7.14 -1.48
CA PRO A 218 18.20 -7.68 -0.91
C PRO A 218 18.41 -9.17 -1.22
N GLU A 219 17.35 -9.95 -1.49
CA GLU A 219 17.48 -11.38 -1.83
C GLU A 219 18.21 -11.64 -3.16
N TRP A 220 18.26 -10.63 -4.04
CA TRP A 220 18.94 -10.69 -5.33
C TRP A 220 20.47 -10.65 -5.19
N THR A 221 20.94 -10.31 -3.98
CA THR A 221 22.35 -10.16 -3.63
C THR A 221 22.91 -11.34 -2.86
N ASN A 222 22.22 -12.49 -2.82
CA ASN A 222 22.73 -13.73 -2.24
C ASN A 222 24.00 -14.29 -2.93
N GLN A 223 24.67 -13.52 -3.80
CA GLN A 223 26.04 -13.78 -4.21
C GLN A 223 27.06 -13.15 -3.23
N PRO A 224 28.15 -13.86 -2.91
CA PRO A 224 29.11 -13.43 -1.90
C PRO A 224 30.02 -12.30 -2.41
N SER A 225 29.52 -11.06 -2.39
CA SER A 225 30.27 -9.84 -2.06
C SER A 225 29.35 -8.61 -2.06
N ASN A 226 29.06 -8.09 -0.86
CA ASN A 226 28.30 -6.85 -0.64
C ASN A 226 28.87 -5.62 -1.38
N GLU A 227 30.14 -5.65 -1.80
CA GLU A 227 30.84 -4.53 -2.46
C GLU A 227 30.20 -4.11 -3.80
N ASN A 228 29.69 -5.07 -4.59
CA ASN A 228 29.04 -4.74 -5.87
C ASN A 228 27.68 -4.05 -5.68
N PHE A 229 26.98 -4.36 -4.58
CA PHE A 229 25.67 -3.79 -4.25
C PHE A 229 25.80 -2.37 -3.72
N GLU A 230 26.73 -2.13 -2.79
CA GLU A 230 27.00 -0.80 -2.27
C GLU A 230 27.49 0.14 -3.37
N ALA A 231 28.38 -0.33 -4.26
CA ALA A 231 28.83 0.43 -5.42
C ALA A 231 27.69 0.74 -6.41
N MET A 232 26.74 -0.18 -6.60
CA MET A 232 25.54 0.05 -7.43
C MET A 232 24.57 1.05 -6.78
N MET A 233 24.36 0.95 -5.47
CA MET A 233 23.52 1.90 -4.73
C MET A 233 24.14 3.30 -4.74
N GLU A 234 25.45 3.42 -4.54
CA GLU A 234 26.18 4.68 -4.69
C GLU A 234 26.07 5.23 -6.12
N PHE A 235 26.10 4.37 -7.14
CA PHE A 235 25.88 4.73 -8.53
C PHE A 235 24.43 5.20 -8.82
N MET A 236 23.44 4.68 -8.10
CA MET A 236 22.02 5.04 -8.28
C MET A 236 21.57 6.29 -7.51
N VAL A 237 22.24 6.62 -6.40
CA VAL A 237 21.87 7.76 -5.51
C VAL A 237 22.32 9.12 -6.06
N VAL A 238 23.03 9.17 -7.19
CA VAL A 238 23.51 10.42 -7.79
C VAL A 238 22.34 11.26 -8.34
N LEU A 239 21.91 12.24 -7.54
CA LEU A 239 20.95 13.27 -7.97
C LEU A 239 21.50 14.04 -9.17
N SER A 240 20.66 14.20 -10.19
CA SER A 240 20.95 15.02 -11.37
C SER A 240 20.98 16.49 -10.95
N SER A 241 22.18 17.04 -10.70
CA SER A 241 22.31 18.50 -10.60
C SER A 241 22.13 19.11 -12.00
N PRO A 242 21.36 20.20 -12.18
CA PRO A 242 21.24 20.92 -13.46
C PRO A 242 22.58 21.39 -14.04
N SER A 243 23.60 21.54 -13.19
CA SER A 243 24.96 21.97 -13.55
C SER A 243 25.98 20.82 -13.67
N ARG A 244 25.59 19.58 -13.35
CA ARG A 244 26.42 18.41 -13.63
C ARG A 244 26.03 17.85 -14.99
N GLU A 245 26.76 18.25 -16.01
CA GLU A 245 26.99 17.34 -17.13
C GLU A 245 27.48 16.02 -16.51
N ASN A 246 26.75 14.95 -16.78
CA ASN A 246 26.95 13.70 -16.09
C ASN A 246 28.34 13.13 -16.40
N ILE A 247 29.25 13.34 -15.46
CA ILE A 247 30.49 12.60 -15.36
C ILE A 247 30.05 11.17 -15.06
N ALA A 248 29.95 10.31 -16.07
CA ALA A 248 29.93 8.88 -15.83
C ALA A 248 31.24 8.56 -15.12
N PRO A 249 31.28 8.35 -13.78
CA PRO A 249 32.51 7.99 -13.12
C PRO A 249 32.58 6.47 -13.26
N ALA A 250 32.63 5.97 -14.51
CA ALA A 250 32.88 4.56 -14.78
C ALA A 250 34.38 4.31 -14.53
N LYS A 251 34.80 4.49 -13.27
CA LYS A 251 36.10 4.07 -12.79
C LYS A 251 36.21 2.57 -13.09
N PRO A 252 37.21 2.10 -13.86
CA PRO A 252 37.27 0.71 -14.30
C PRO A 252 37.17 -0.32 -13.17
N TRP A 253 37.60 0.04 -11.96
CA TRP A 253 37.54 -0.81 -10.76
C TRP A 253 36.17 -0.89 -10.09
N MET A 254 35.21 -0.02 -10.44
CA MET A 254 33.81 -0.09 -9.97
C MET A 254 32.91 -0.89 -10.93
N LYS A 255 33.50 -1.49 -11.99
CA LYS A 255 32.76 -2.28 -12.99
C LYS A 255 32.22 -3.56 -12.35
N PRO A 256 30.89 -3.76 -12.34
CA PRO A 256 30.32 -5.03 -11.89
C PRO A 256 30.86 -6.21 -12.70
N SER A 257 30.98 -7.37 -12.06
CA SER A 257 31.49 -8.60 -12.70
C SER A 257 30.63 -9.04 -13.90
N TRP A 258 29.31 -8.80 -13.83
CA TRP A 258 28.33 -9.17 -14.86
C TRP A 258 28.32 -8.26 -16.11
N LEU A 259 29.09 -7.16 -16.11
CA LEU A 259 29.24 -6.27 -17.28
C LEU A 259 30.62 -6.41 -17.92
N THR A 260 30.67 -6.47 -19.25
CA THR A 260 31.92 -6.23 -19.98
C THR A 260 32.34 -4.75 -19.87
N PRO A 261 33.61 -4.40 -20.12
CA PRO A 261 34.04 -3.00 -20.11
C PRO A 261 33.21 -2.09 -21.05
N VAL A 262 32.81 -2.62 -22.20
CA VAL A 262 31.99 -1.90 -23.19
C VAL A 262 30.57 -1.70 -22.66
N GLN A 263 29.93 -2.75 -22.15
CA GLN A 263 28.59 -2.66 -21.58
C GLN A 263 28.56 -1.76 -20.34
N PHE A 264 29.61 -1.78 -19.49
CA PHE A 264 29.71 -0.88 -18.34
C PHE A 264 29.81 0.59 -18.75
N LYS A 265 30.57 0.89 -19.81
CA LYS A 265 30.62 2.23 -20.36
C LYS A 265 29.26 2.66 -20.90
N ALA A 266 28.55 1.77 -21.61
CA ALA A 266 27.20 2.03 -22.12
C ALA A 266 26.19 2.26 -20.98
N PHE A 267 26.18 1.37 -19.98
CA PHE A 267 25.38 1.48 -18.75
C PHE A 267 25.65 2.80 -18.02
N GLY A 268 26.92 3.14 -17.85
CA GLY A 268 27.36 4.43 -17.30
C GLY A 268 26.86 5.63 -18.10
N SER A 269 26.89 5.53 -19.43
CA SER A 269 26.49 6.60 -20.34
C SER A 269 24.98 6.86 -20.39
N LEU A 270 24.15 5.91 -19.93
CA LEU A 270 22.71 6.15 -19.81
C LEU A 270 22.45 7.31 -18.85
N ARG A 271 23.25 7.44 -17.80
CA ARG A 271 23.20 8.59 -16.91
C ARG A 271 23.68 9.88 -17.56
N ALA A 272 23.92 10.02 -18.88
CA ALA A 272 24.35 11.30 -19.48
C ALA A 272 23.39 12.47 -19.16
N GLY A 273 23.71 13.74 -19.43
CA GLY A 273 22.82 14.88 -19.09
C GLY A 273 21.95 15.33 -20.26
N GLY A 274 20.73 15.81 -20.02
CA GLY A 274 19.91 16.46 -21.06
C GLY A 274 19.60 15.57 -22.28
N ARG A 275 19.78 16.10 -23.50
CA ARG A 275 19.41 15.43 -24.78
C ARG A 275 20.19 14.14 -25.04
N THR A 276 21.36 13.93 -24.42
CA THR A 276 22.20 12.76 -24.70
C THR A 276 21.72 11.49 -23.99
N GLN A 277 20.93 11.60 -22.91
CA GLN A 277 20.38 10.44 -22.20
C GLN A 277 19.63 9.49 -23.12
N PHE A 278 18.73 10.08 -23.91
CA PHE A 278 17.86 9.34 -24.81
C PHE A 278 18.65 8.71 -25.97
N ARG A 279 19.56 9.48 -26.58
CA ARG A 279 20.44 8.98 -27.64
C ARG A 279 21.38 7.89 -27.14
N SER A 280 21.91 8.01 -25.92
CA SER A 280 22.72 6.98 -25.27
C SER A 280 21.93 5.71 -25.04
N LEU A 281 20.67 5.81 -24.58
CA LEU A 281 19.79 4.65 -24.45
C LEU A 281 19.60 3.96 -25.80
N LEU A 282 19.26 4.72 -26.84
CA LEU A 282 19.04 4.15 -28.16
C LEU A 282 20.29 3.49 -28.73
N ASN A 283 21.44 4.17 -28.67
CA ASN A 283 22.71 3.58 -29.11
C ASN A 283 23.01 2.29 -28.34
N ALA A 284 22.81 2.30 -27.02
CA ALA A 284 23.06 1.12 -26.19
C ALA A 284 22.09 -0.03 -26.49
N LEU A 285 20.84 0.26 -26.85
CA LEU A 285 19.85 -0.72 -27.28
C LEU A 285 20.18 -1.27 -28.69
N PHE A 286 20.46 -0.41 -29.66
CA PHE A 286 20.78 -0.82 -31.04
C PHE A 286 22.03 -1.70 -31.13
N GLU A 287 23.05 -1.35 -30.37
CA GLU A 287 24.32 -2.06 -30.32
C GLU A 287 24.29 -3.25 -29.35
N ASN A 288 23.12 -3.57 -28.76
CA ASN A 288 22.93 -4.64 -27.77
C ASN A 288 23.95 -4.56 -26.60
N LEU A 289 24.28 -3.35 -26.16
CA LEU A 289 25.27 -3.08 -25.11
C LEU A 289 24.69 -3.16 -23.69
N LEU A 290 23.38 -3.39 -23.57
CA LEU A 290 22.70 -3.54 -22.29
C LEU A 290 22.15 -4.96 -22.17
N PRO A 291 22.58 -5.77 -21.19
CA PRO A 291 22.00 -7.08 -20.96
C PRO A 291 20.61 -6.90 -20.35
N LEU A 292 19.58 -6.86 -21.19
CA LEU A 292 18.20 -6.61 -20.76
C LEU A 292 17.69 -7.69 -19.81
N GLU A 293 18.28 -8.88 -19.77
CA GLU A 293 17.94 -9.93 -18.81
C GLU A 293 18.32 -9.56 -17.36
N ASN A 294 19.12 -8.51 -17.16
CA ASN A 294 19.54 -8.07 -15.84
C ASN A 294 18.62 -6.96 -15.31
N PRO A 295 17.92 -7.15 -14.17
CA PRO A 295 16.96 -6.16 -13.67
C PRO A 295 17.57 -4.86 -13.15
N CYS A 296 18.89 -4.80 -12.92
CA CYS A 296 19.59 -3.54 -12.70
C CYS A 296 19.52 -2.62 -13.92
N VAL A 297 19.55 -3.20 -15.12
CA VAL A 297 19.38 -2.49 -16.38
C VAL A 297 17.94 -1.98 -16.50
N HIS A 298 16.95 -2.77 -16.09
CA HIS A 298 15.54 -2.34 -16.08
C HIS A 298 15.35 -1.13 -15.17
N ASN A 299 15.85 -1.20 -13.94
CA ASN A 299 15.73 -0.11 -12.97
C ASN A 299 16.44 1.15 -13.47
N LEU A 300 17.62 1.01 -14.08
CA LEU A 300 18.32 2.13 -14.67
C LEU A 300 17.53 2.77 -15.82
N ILE A 301 16.96 1.96 -16.73
CA ILE A 301 16.15 2.46 -17.85
C ILE A 301 14.86 3.12 -17.35
N ARG A 302 14.18 2.54 -16.35
CA ARG A 302 13.00 3.16 -15.73
C ARG A 302 13.37 4.50 -15.11
N GLN A 303 14.42 4.55 -14.29
CA GLN A 303 14.87 5.81 -13.67
C GLN A 303 15.29 6.86 -14.71
N LEU A 304 15.98 6.45 -15.77
CA LEU A 304 16.34 7.32 -16.89
C LEU A 304 15.10 8.03 -17.44
N ILE A 305 14.04 7.28 -17.70
CA ILE A 305 12.77 7.79 -18.26
C ILE A 305 12.15 8.85 -17.33
N PHE A 306 12.23 8.68 -16.01
CA PHE A 306 11.72 9.67 -15.03
C PHE A 306 12.62 10.89 -14.82
N GLN A 307 13.92 10.75 -15.09
CA GLN A 307 14.93 11.79 -14.87
C GLN A 307 15.20 12.65 -16.12
N LEU A 308 14.49 12.42 -17.22
CA LEU A 308 14.57 13.27 -18.41
C LEU A 308 14.23 14.73 -18.03
N GLY A 309 15.24 15.60 -18.05
CA GLY A 309 15.17 16.99 -17.56
C GLY A 309 14.20 17.91 -18.31
N ALA A 310 14.14 19.20 -17.95
CA ALA A 310 13.14 20.12 -18.50
C ALA A 310 13.26 20.34 -20.03
N TYR A 311 12.14 20.10 -20.72
CA TYR A 311 11.69 20.51 -22.07
C TYR A 311 12.55 20.22 -23.33
N ASP A 312 13.88 20.19 -23.27
CA ASP A 312 14.70 20.24 -24.50
C ASP A 312 14.88 18.91 -25.26
N TRP A 313 14.69 17.76 -24.62
CA TRP A 313 14.81 16.43 -25.23
C TRP A 313 13.59 16.01 -26.05
N LYS A 314 12.45 16.70 -25.89
CA LYS A 314 11.21 16.35 -26.62
C LYS A 314 11.37 16.51 -28.13
N THR A 315 12.26 17.41 -28.58
CA THR A 315 12.61 17.60 -29.99
C THR A 315 13.23 16.35 -30.63
N ASP A 316 13.91 15.51 -29.85
CA ASP A 316 14.47 14.23 -30.31
C ASP A 316 13.38 13.14 -30.45
N LEU A 317 12.18 13.38 -29.93
CA LEU A 317 11.03 12.44 -29.93
C LEU A 317 9.87 12.89 -30.81
N GLU A 318 9.85 14.14 -31.24
CA GLU A 318 9.03 14.56 -32.36
C GLU A 318 9.34 13.65 -33.57
N PRO A 319 8.37 13.40 -34.47
CA PRO A 319 8.49 12.43 -35.56
C PRO A 319 9.67 12.78 -36.51
N GLY A 320 10.85 12.31 -36.12
CA GLY A 320 12.11 12.37 -36.83
C GLY A 320 12.75 10.98 -36.83
N TRP A 321 13.95 10.89 -37.42
CA TRP A 321 14.64 9.61 -37.64
C TRP A 321 14.83 8.79 -36.35
N LEU A 322 14.98 9.45 -35.20
CA LEU A 322 15.24 8.79 -33.93
C LEU A 322 14.00 8.08 -33.36
N GLY A 323 12.81 8.68 -33.52
CA GLY A 323 11.54 8.05 -33.17
C GLY A 323 11.25 6.82 -34.03
N LEU A 324 11.50 6.92 -35.34
CA LEU A 324 11.34 5.80 -36.28
C LEU A 324 12.33 4.66 -35.97
N ALA A 325 13.56 5.00 -35.64
CA ALA A 325 14.56 4.01 -35.24
C ALA A 325 14.09 3.28 -33.98
N MET A 326 13.62 4.01 -32.95
CA MET A 326 13.13 3.41 -31.71
C MET A 326 11.93 2.50 -31.93
N GLU A 327 10.98 2.92 -32.77
CA GLU A 327 9.86 2.10 -33.19
C GLU A 327 10.33 0.80 -33.85
N ALA A 328 11.24 0.88 -34.83
CA ALA A 328 11.76 -0.31 -35.51
C ALA A 328 12.49 -1.26 -34.56
N PHE A 329 13.27 -0.73 -33.61
CA PHE A 329 13.93 -1.53 -32.58
C PHE A 329 12.92 -2.28 -31.70
N TRP A 330 11.98 -1.55 -31.09
CA TRP A 330 11.02 -2.16 -30.17
C TRP A 330 10.02 -3.05 -30.87
N CYS A 331 9.63 -2.75 -32.12
CA CYS A 331 8.78 -3.64 -32.90
C CYS A 331 9.44 -5.01 -33.07
N ARG A 332 10.69 -5.04 -33.54
CA ARG A 332 11.49 -6.28 -33.67
C ARG A 332 11.67 -6.99 -32.34
N GLU A 333 11.94 -6.24 -31.27
CA GLU A 333 12.17 -6.85 -29.96
C GLU A 333 10.87 -7.40 -29.35
N VAL A 334 9.74 -6.73 -29.54
CA VAL A 334 8.41 -7.22 -29.12
C VAL A 334 8.03 -8.47 -29.91
N ASP A 335 8.28 -8.52 -31.23
CA ASP A 335 8.08 -9.73 -32.05
C ASP A 335 8.86 -10.92 -31.47
N ARG A 336 10.14 -10.71 -31.13
CA ARG A 336 10.99 -11.72 -30.52
C ARG A 336 10.51 -12.13 -29.13
N LEU A 337 10.10 -11.17 -28.31
CA LEU A 337 9.68 -11.41 -26.92
C LEU A 337 8.32 -12.08 -26.83
N GLN A 338 7.41 -11.87 -27.80
CA GLN A 338 6.08 -12.49 -27.85
C GLN A 338 6.14 -14.03 -27.79
N GLU A 339 7.19 -14.62 -28.35
CA GLU A 339 7.42 -16.07 -28.37
C GLU A 339 8.14 -16.59 -27.11
N ALA A 340 8.56 -15.71 -26.20
CA ALA A 340 9.37 -16.04 -25.03
C ALA A 340 8.74 -15.58 -23.69
N PRO A 341 7.65 -16.23 -23.20
CA PRO A 341 7.00 -15.89 -21.93
C PRO A 341 7.92 -15.91 -20.69
N LYS A 342 9.05 -16.61 -20.76
CA LYS A 342 10.08 -16.63 -19.71
C LYS A 342 10.82 -15.29 -19.57
N LEU A 343 10.81 -14.45 -20.61
CA LEU A 343 11.41 -13.12 -20.64
C LEU A 343 10.37 -12.02 -20.40
N HIS A 344 9.33 -12.31 -19.61
CA HIS A 344 8.22 -11.40 -19.37
C HIS A 344 8.64 -10.04 -18.82
N GLU A 345 9.71 -9.96 -18.03
CA GLU A 345 10.20 -8.68 -17.50
C GLU A 345 10.74 -7.78 -18.63
N ASN A 346 11.38 -8.35 -19.64
CA ASN A 346 11.88 -7.60 -20.79
C ASN A 346 10.72 -7.05 -21.62
N LEU A 347 9.65 -7.83 -21.78
CA LEU A 347 8.44 -7.36 -22.46
C LEU A 347 7.74 -6.25 -21.65
N LEU A 348 7.72 -6.36 -20.32
CA LEU A 348 7.19 -5.31 -19.44
C LEU A 348 8.02 -4.03 -19.59
N LEU A 349 9.35 -4.13 -19.59
CA LEU A 349 10.23 -2.99 -19.83
C LEU A 349 9.94 -2.35 -21.18
N ALA A 350 9.84 -3.16 -22.25
CA ALA A 350 9.50 -2.68 -23.59
C ALA A 350 8.15 -1.93 -23.58
N GLY A 351 7.13 -2.49 -22.95
CA GLY A 351 5.80 -1.88 -22.83
C GLY A 351 5.81 -0.57 -22.05
N VAL A 352 6.52 -0.49 -20.93
CA VAL A 352 6.63 0.74 -20.12
C VAL A 352 7.40 1.83 -20.88
N VAL A 353 8.51 1.47 -21.54
CA VAL A 353 9.31 2.37 -22.37
C VAL A 353 8.47 2.90 -23.54
N CYS A 354 7.84 2.00 -24.30
CA CYS A 354 6.97 2.36 -25.41
C CYS A 354 5.77 3.19 -24.96
N GLY A 355 5.17 2.88 -23.81
CA GLY A 355 4.03 3.62 -23.28
C GLY A 355 4.40 5.03 -22.85
N PHE A 356 5.59 5.23 -22.28
CA PHE A 356 6.11 6.55 -21.94
C PHE A 356 6.34 7.40 -23.20
N TYR A 357 7.08 6.87 -24.17
CA TYR A 357 7.38 7.59 -25.40
C TYR A 357 6.18 7.70 -26.34
N GLY A 358 5.20 6.83 -26.18
CA GLY A 358 3.92 6.83 -26.91
C GLY A 358 3.13 8.13 -26.73
N GLN A 359 3.38 8.87 -25.65
CA GLN A 359 2.84 10.22 -25.46
C GLN A 359 3.24 11.21 -26.56
N TYR A 360 4.31 10.91 -27.30
CA TYR A 360 4.86 11.73 -28.38
C TYR A 360 4.77 11.06 -29.76
N ASN A 361 4.63 9.73 -29.82
CA ASN A 361 4.60 8.95 -31.06
C ASN A 361 3.52 7.84 -31.00
N MET A 362 2.54 7.91 -31.91
CA MET A 362 1.40 6.98 -31.94
C MET A 362 1.77 5.51 -32.22
N HIS A 363 2.89 5.25 -32.92
CA HIS A 363 3.33 3.89 -33.21
C HIS A 363 3.90 3.21 -31.97
N LEU A 364 4.66 3.96 -31.16
CA LEU A 364 5.14 3.48 -29.85
C LEU A 364 3.98 3.31 -28.86
N GLU A 365 2.97 4.17 -28.93
CA GLU A 365 1.72 3.99 -28.19
C GLU A 365 1.05 2.66 -28.58
N ALA A 366 0.92 2.37 -29.88
CA ALA A 366 0.37 1.12 -30.38
C ALA A 366 1.21 -0.11 -29.96
N LEU A 367 2.54 0.01 -29.95
CA LEU A 367 3.42 -1.05 -29.46
C LEU A 367 3.23 -1.32 -27.95
N ALA A 368 3.03 -0.30 -27.13
CA ALA A 368 2.74 -0.47 -25.70
C ALA A 368 1.42 -1.23 -25.48
N VAL A 369 0.41 -0.93 -26.29
CA VAL A 369 -0.88 -1.66 -26.30
C VAL A 369 -0.67 -3.10 -26.75
N ARG A 370 0.12 -3.33 -27.80
CA ARG A 370 0.46 -4.68 -28.26
C ARG A 370 1.17 -5.49 -27.18
N CYS A 371 2.12 -4.92 -26.42
CA CYS A 371 2.73 -5.58 -25.27
C CYS A 371 1.68 -5.99 -24.23
N SER A 372 0.71 -5.11 -23.96
CA SER A 372 -0.40 -5.38 -23.05
C SER A 372 -1.28 -6.54 -23.53
N GLU A 373 -1.56 -6.61 -24.83
CA GLU A 373 -2.30 -7.71 -25.47
C GLU A 373 -1.53 -9.03 -25.43
N ILE A 374 -0.21 -9.01 -25.63
CA ILE A 374 0.64 -10.20 -25.50
C ILE A 374 0.58 -10.75 -24.07
N PHE A 375 0.67 -9.90 -23.05
CA PHE A 375 0.49 -10.34 -21.66
C PHE A 375 -0.88 -10.94 -21.40
N CYS A 376 -1.93 -10.33 -21.95
CA CYS A 376 -3.28 -10.87 -21.86
C CYS A 376 -3.35 -12.27 -22.51
N GLN A 377 -2.78 -12.44 -23.69
CA GLN A 377 -2.74 -13.71 -24.40
C GLN A 377 -1.98 -14.77 -23.60
N TRP A 378 -0.79 -14.45 -23.07
CA TRP A 378 -0.03 -15.37 -22.23
C TRP A 378 -0.79 -15.77 -20.96
N ALA A 379 -1.57 -14.86 -20.37
CA ALA A 379 -2.42 -15.19 -19.23
C ALA A 379 -3.54 -16.16 -19.63
N CYS A 380 -4.16 -15.97 -20.79
CA CYS A 380 -5.16 -16.88 -21.35
C CYS A 380 -4.56 -18.25 -21.72
N ASP A 381 -3.34 -18.29 -22.24
CA ASP A 381 -2.66 -19.52 -22.67
C ASP A 381 -2.22 -20.42 -21.50
N ILE A 382 -2.12 -19.87 -20.28
CA ILE A 382 -1.93 -20.67 -19.07
C ILE A 382 -3.20 -21.50 -18.86
N SER A 383 -3.16 -22.74 -19.36
CA SER A 383 -4.29 -23.69 -19.46
C SER A 383 -5.22 -23.74 -18.25
N GLU A 384 -6.51 -23.88 -18.54
CA GLU A 384 -7.59 -23.95 -17.56
C GLU A 384 -7.65 -25.27 -16.78
N GLU A 385 -6.99 -26.34 -17.24
CA GLU A 385 -7.29 -27.71 -16.79
C GLU A 385 -6.49 -28.19 -15.56
N THR A 386 -5.44 -27.47 -15.15
CA THR A 386 -4.63 -27.82 -13.97
C THR A 386 -4.20 -26.57 -13.20
N ARG A 387 -5.16 -25.93 -12.53
CA ARG A 387 -4.99 -24.62 -11.84
C ARG A 387 -4.29 -24.78 -10.49
N SER A 388 -2.96 -24.92 -10.50
CA SER A 388 -2.18 -24.70 -9.27
C SER A 388 -2.26 -23.23 -8.86
N ALA A 389 -2.22 -22.93 -7.56
CA ALA A 389 -2.22 -21.55 -7.05
C ALA A 389 -1.08 -20.70 -7.65
N GLU A 390 0.04 -21.33 -8.01
CA GLU A 390 1.17 -20.67 -8.69
C GLU A 390 0.82 -20.21 -10.11
N LEU A 391 0.09 -21.04 -10.87
CA LEU A 391 -0.35 -20.68 -12.21
C LEU A 391 -1.39 -19.56 -12.18
N ILE A 392 -2.31 -19.57 -11.21
CA ILE A 392 -3.29 -18.50 -10.98
C ILE A 392 -2.57 -17.17 -10.68
N LEU A 393 -1.59 -17.20 -9.76
CA LEU A 393 -0.80 -16.01 -9.44
C LEU A 393 0.00 -15.51 -10.66
N LYS A 394 0.51 -16.43 -11.49
CA LYS A 394 1.21 -16.08 -12.74
C LYS A 394 0.26 -15.42 -13.76
N GLN A 395 -0.98 -15.89 -13.89
CA GLN A 395 -2.01 -15.23 -14.70
C GLN A 395 -2.30 -13.82 -14.19
N ALA A 396 -2.53 -13.67 -12.88
CA ALA A 396 -2.70 -12.36 -12.26
C ALA A 396 -1.51 -11.44 -12.58
N ARG A 397 -0.29 -11.93 -12.39
CA ARG A 397 0.93 -11.17 -12.69
C ARG A 397 0.98 -10.69 -14.15
N PHE A 398 0.63 -11.53 -15.11
CA PHE A 398 0.59 -11.13 -16.52
C PHE A 398 -0.48 -10.08 -16.80
N TYR A 399 -1.71 -10.21 -16.28
CA TYR A 399 -2.71 -9.15 -16.40
C TYR A 399 -2.20 -7.83 -15.77
N GLY A 400 -1.55 -7.92 -14.62
CA GLY A 400 -0.92 -6.79 -13.95
C GLY A 400 0.16 -6.10 -14.80
N TYR A 401 1.04 -6.87 -15.44
CA TYR A 401 2.02 -6.34 -16.39
C TYR A 401 1.37 -5.70 -17.61
N GLY A 402 0.27 -6.27 -18.10
CA GLY A 402 -0.56 -5.66 -19.14
C GLY A 402 -1.07 -4.27 -18.74
N ILE A 403 -1.51 -4.09 -17.49
CA ILE A 403 -1.94 -2.79 -16.94
C ILE A 403 -0.77 -1.80 -16.89
N LEU A 404 0.40 -2.24 -16.42
CA LEU A 404 1.58 -1.38 -16.30
C LEU A 404 2.10 -0.89 -17.67
N CYS A 405 1.99 -1.69 -18.74
CA CYS A 405 2.30 -1.24 -20.11
C CYS A 405 1.46 -0.02 -20.53
N LEU A 406 0.24 0.10 -20.02
CA LEU A 406 -0.70 1.18 -20.34
C LEU A 406 -0.56 2.40 -19.41
N ALA A 407 0.35 2.37 -18.43
CA ALA A 407 0.48 3.39 -17.40
C ALA A 407 0.76 4.80 -17.94
N SER A 408 1.41 4.91 -19.09
CA SER A 408 1.75 6.19 -19.70
C SER A 408 0.99 6.48 -21.01
N VAL A 409 0.25 5.49 -21.52
CA VAL A 409 -0.54 5.60 -22.76
C VAL A 409 -1.65 6.63 -22.60
N LYS A 410 -1.93 7.40 -23.66
CA LYS A 410 -3.04 8.36 -23.68
C LYS A 410 -4.35 7.59 -23.65
N ILE A 411 -5.22 7.89 -22.70
CA ILE A 411 -6.44 7.11 -22.50
C ILE A 411 -7.45 7.42 -23.63
N THR A 412 -7.46 6.59 -24.67
CA THR A 412 -8.57 6.53 -25.62
C THR A 412 -9.71 5.68 -25.06
N PHE A 413 -10.89 5.75 -25.68
CA PHE A 413 -12.01 4.91 -25.28
C PHE A 413 -11.69 3.40 -25.36
N HIS A 414 -11.06 2.96 -26.45
CA HIS A 414 -10.68 1.56 -26.64
C HIS A 414 -9.76 1.08 -25.51
N TYR A 415 -8.79 1.92 -25.13
CA TYR A 415 -7.85 1.57 -24.07
C TYR A 415 -8.47 1.58 -22.68
N ARG A 416 -9.51 2.40 -22.41
CA ARG A 416 -10.28 2.29 -21.16
C ARG A 416 -10.93 0.92 -21.03
N LYS A 417 -11.57 0.44 -22.09
CA LYS A 417 -12.19 -0.88 -22.10
C LYS A 417 -11.16 -1.98 -21.82
N HIS A 418 -10.03 -1.93 -22.52
CA HIS A 418 -8.95 -2.90 -22.34
C HIS A 418 -8.35 -2.86 -20.92
N LEU A 419 -8.06 -1.65 -20.41
CA LEU A 419 -7.54 -1.44 -19.05
C LEU A 419 -8.50 -1.98 -17.98
N LEU A 420 -9.80 -1.69 -18.11
CA LEU A 420 -10.83 -2.21 -17.19
C LEU A 420 -10.91 -3.73 -17.24
N ARG A 421 -10.86 -4.31 -18.45
CA ARG A 421 -10.84 -5.77 -18.63
C ARG A 421 -9.66 -6.40 -17.93
N LEU A 422 -8.46 -5.86 -18.14
CA LEU A 422 -7.25 -6.33 -17.47
C LEU A 422 -7.33 -6.17 -15.95
N LEU A 423 -7.91 -5.07 -15.44
CA LEU A 423 -8.07 -4.84 -14.01
C LEU A 423 -9.03 -5.86 -13.37
N VAL A 424 -10.14 -6.15 -14.05
CA VAL A 424 -11.12 -7.15 -13.63
C VAL A 424 -10.49 -8.54 -13.61
N LEU A 425 -9.81 -8.94 -14.68
CA LEU A 425 -9.13 -10.23 -14.79
C LEU A 425 -7.97 -10.35 -13.78
N TYR A 426 -7.19 -9.28 -13.58
CA TYR A 426 -6.16 -9.20 -12.56
C TYR A 426 -6.74 -9.49 -11.18
N ARG A 427 -7.82 -8.78 -10.81
CA ARG A 427 -8.41 -8.89 -9.48
C ARG A 427 -9.08 -10.24 -9.26
N ASP A 428 -9.78 -10.77 -10.25
CA ASP A 428 -10.37 -12.11 -10.23
C ASP A 428 -9.30 -13.18 -9.94
N ARG A 429 -8.19 -13.18 -10.69
CA ARG A 429 -7.11 -14.14 -10.48
C ARG A 429 -6.38 -13.92 -9.15
N LEU A 430 -6.19 -12.68 -8.73
CA LEU A 430 -5.56 -12.38 -7.45
C LEU A 430 -6.37 -12.92 -6.26
N LEU A 431 -7.69 -12.77 -6.29
CA LEU A 431 -8.60 -13.23 -5.23
C LEU A 431 -8.66 -14.76 -5.11
N LEU A 432 -8.39 -15.48 -6.21
CA LEU A 432 -8.31 -16.94 -6.23
C LEU A 432 -6.95 -17.49 -5.78
N SER A 433 -5.93 -16.63 -5.71
CA SER A 433 -4.61 -17.04 -5.21
C SER A 433 -4.59 -17.05 -3.69
N GLU A 434 -4.44 -18.23 -3.08
CA GLU A 434 -4.24 -18.37 -1.63
C GLU A 434 -2.86 -17.85 -1.16
N LYS A 435 -1.91 -17.66 -2.08
CA LYS A 435 -0.53 -17.22 -1.77
C LYS A 435 -0.45 -15.70 -1.59
N GLU A 436 0.49 -15.26 -0.74
CA GLU A 436 0.82 -13.84 -0.60
C GLU A 436 1.16 -13.21 -1.95
N THR A 437 0.52 -12.07 -2.20
CA THR A 437 0.64 -11.32 -3.43
C THR A 437 1.93 -10.51 -3.43
N ASP A 438 2.46 -10.24 -4.62
CA ASP A 438 3.50 -9.24 -4.80
C ASP A 438 2.91 -7.85 -4.49
N ARG A 439 3.09 -7.41 -3.24
CA ARG A 439 2.57 -6.14 -2.73
C ARG A 439 3.08 -4.94 -3.52
N ALA A 440 4.30 -5.03 -4.08
CA ALA A 440 4.86 -3.96 -4.90
C ALA A 440 4.12 -3.85 -6.23
N LEU A 441 3.84 -4.97 -6.89
CA LEU A 441 3.03 -5.02 -8.11
C LEU A 441 1.60 -4.51 -7.86
N GLU A 442 0.94 -4.95 -6.78
CA GLU A 442 -0.40 -4.49 -6.44
C GLU A 442 -0.43 -2.98 -6.19
N HIS A 443 0.53 -2.44 -5.43
CA HIS A 443 0.65 -1.00 -5.19
C HIS A 443 0.84 -0.23 -6.52
N ALA A 444 1.69 -0.73 -7.42
CA ALA A 444 1.92 -0.11 -8.72
C ALA A 444 0.64 -0.10 -9.58
N ILE A 445 -0.11 -1.21 -9.62
CA ILE A 445 -1.38 -1.32 -10.35
C ILE A 445 -2.43 -0.36 -9.77
N MET A 446 -2.56 -0.29 -8.45
CA MET A 446 -3.51 0.62 -7.79
C MET A 446 -3.17 2.08 -8.06
N LYS A 447 -1.88 2.44 -8.09
CA LYS A 447 -1.42 3.78 -8.46
C LYS A 447 -1.74 4.12 -9.92
N VAL A 448 -1.48 3.19 -10.85
CA VAL A 448 -1.79 3.39 -12.28
C VAL A 448 -3.29 3.54 -12.50
N THR A 449 -4.10 2.65 -11.93
CA THR A 449 -5.56 2.70 -12.08
C THR A 449 -6.17 3.91 -11.39
N GLY A 450 -5.73 4.26 -10.18
CA GLY A 450 -6.20 5.44 -9.47
C GLY A 450 -5.88 6.77 -10.17
N THR A 451 -4.72 6.87 -10.84
CA THR A 451 -4.35 8.07 -11.61
C THR A 451 -5.04 8.14 -12.98
N LYS A 452 -5.34 7.00 -13.60
CA LYS A 452 -5.98 6.90 -14.92
C LYS A 452 -7.51 6.96 -14.86
N TRP A 453 -8.11 6.73 -13.69
CA TRP A 453 -9.55 6.66 -13.53
C TRP A 453 -10.12 7.90 -12.85
N SER A 454 -10.11 9.03 -13.57
CA SER A 454 -10.62 10.30 -13.03
C SER A 454 -12.14 10.26 -12.80
N LYS A 455 -12.66 11.21 -12.01
CA LYS A 455 -14.12 11.42 -11.83
C LYS A 455 -14.81 11.71 -13.18
N GLU A 456 -14.11 12.38 -14.09
CA GLU A 456 -14.59 12.71 -15.44
C GLU A 456 -14.67 11.47 -16.32
N ASP A 457 -13.70 10.57 -16.24
CA ASP A 457 -13.73 9.28 -16.95
C ASP A 457 -14.92 8.42 -16.51
N ARG A 458 -15.19 8.38 -15.20
CA ARG A 458 -16.37 7.70 -14.65
C ARG A 458 -17.67 8.28 -15.19
N LEU A 459 -17.80 9.61 -15.18
CA LEU A 459 -18.98 10.29 -15.70
C LEU A 459 -19.14 10.10 -17.22
N PHE A 460 -18.04 10.04 -17.96
CA PHE A 460 -18.03 9.76 -19.39
C PHE A 460 -18.52 8.34 -19.69
N MET A 461 -17.99 7.34 -18.96
CA MET A 461 -18.45 5.95 -19.07
C MET A 461 -19.93 5.83 -18.73
N LYS A 462 -20.38 6.53 -17.68
CA LYS A 462 -21.78 6.60 -17.28
C LYS A 462 -22.67 7.11 -18.41
N LYS A 463 -22.38 8.30 -18.95
CA LYS A 463 -23.23 8.94 -19.98
C LYS A 463 -23.31 8.14 -21.28
N ARG A 464 -22.23 7.45 -21.65
CA ARG A 464 -22.13 6.83 -22.99
C ARG A 464 -22.49 5.34 -23.01
N TYR A 465 -22.34 4.62 -21.91
CA TYR A 465 -22.45 3.15 -21.91
C TYR A 465 -23.41 2.54 -20.90
N LEU A 466 -23.88 3.27 -19.87
CA LEU A 466 -25.01 2.75 -19.07
C LEU A 466 -26.31 2.64 -19.87
N HIS A 467 -26.42 3.32 -21.03
CA HIS A 467 -27.60 3.19 -21.88
C HIS A 467 -27.52 2.03 -22.89
N ARG A 468 -26.39 1.31 -22.95
CA ARG A 468 -26.24 0.14 -23.84
C ARG A 468 -25.75 -1.12 -23.13
N ASP A 469 -25.45 -1.10 -21.83
CA ASP A 469 -25.13 -2.22 -20.92
C ASP A 469 -24.06 -3.25 -21.35
N LEU A 470 -23.60 -3.26 -22.60
CA LEU A 470 -22.73 -4.30 -23.17
C LEU A 470 -21.34 -4.34 -22.53
N LEU A 471 -20.80 -3.21 -22.07
CA LEU A 471 -19.45 -3.20 -21.51
C LEU A 471 -19.41 -3.87 -20.13
N LEU A 472 -20.24 -3.42 -19.19
CA LEU A 472 -20.26 -3.98 -17.83
C LEU A 472 -20.63 -5.45 -17.87
N THR A 473 -21.61 -5.80 -18.69
CA THR A 473 -21.97 -7.20 -18.96
C THR A 473 -20.80 -7.98 -19.51
N SER A 474 -20.06 -7.47 -20.51
CA SER A 474 -18.88 -8.18 -21.04
C SER A 474 -17.76 -8.36 -19.99
N LEU A 475 -17.53 -7.37 -19.12
CA LEU A 475 -16.54 -7.46 -18.05
C LEU A 475 -16.92 -8.50 -16.99
N VAL A 476 -18.22 -8.56 -16.64
CA VAL A 476 -18.72 -9.59 -15.74
C VAL A 476 -18.72 -10.96 -16.40
N GLN A 477 -19.01 -11.07 -17.70
CA GLN A 477 -18.94 -12.33 -18.45
C GLN A 477 -17.53 -12.89 -18.62
N ASP A 478 -16.51 -12.02 -18.72
CA ASP A 478 -15.10 -12.43 -18.71
C ASP A 478 -14.71 -13.15 -17.40
N VAL A 479 -15.48 -12.94 -16.33
CA VAL A 479 -15.27 -13.53 -15.01
C VAL A 479 -16.29 -14.65 -14.78
N VAL A 480 -17.58 -14.36 -14.89
CA VAL A 480 -18.69 -15.27 -14.67
C VAL A 480 -19.35 -15.55 -16.02
N GLU A 481 -18.93 -16.63 -16.69
CA GLU A 481 -19.41 -16.98 -18.04
C GLU A 481 -20.94 -17.16 -18.10
N SER A 482 -21.54 -17.55 -16.98
CA SER A 482 -22.99 -17.73 -16.84
C SER A 482 -23.79 -16.42 -16.72
N ALA A 483 -23.15 -15.24 -16.71
CA ALA A 483 -23.84 -13.97 -16.59
C ALA A 483 -24.70 -13.67 -17.85
N PRO A 484 -25.99 -13.28 -17.68
CA PRO A 484 -26.88 -12.95 -18.79
C PRO A 484 -26.37 -11.80 -19.67
N SER A 485 -26.66 -11.81 -20.97
CA SER A 485 -26.25 -10.73 -21.90
C SER A 485 -27.07 -9.44 -21.74
N ASP A 486 -28.22 -9.52 -21.10
CA ASP A 486 -29.23 -8.47 -20.96
C ASP A 486 -29.31 -7.88 -19.54
N LEU A 487 -28.21 -7.96 -18.78
CA LEU A 487 -28.10 -7.33 -17.46
C LEU A 487 -28.33 -5.81 -17.57
N MET A 488 -29.30 -5.32 -16.80
CA MET A 488 -29.60 -3.90 -16.68
C MET A 488 -28.86 -3.31 -15.49
N TRP A 489 -27.87 -2.45 -15.76
CA TRP A 489 -26.98 -1.93 -14.73
C TRP A 489 -27.51 -0.64 -14.11
N SER A 490 -27.51 -0.60 -12.78
CA SER A 490 -27.71 0.60 -11.96
C SER A 490 -26.45 0.93 -11.16
N GLU A 491 -26.19 2.21 -10.96
CA GLU A 491 -25.11 2.65 -10.09
C GLU A 491 -25.50 2.47 -8.62
N VAL A 492 -24.56 1.97 -7.81
CA VAL A 492 -24.76 1.85 -6.36
C VAL A 492 -24.58 3.22 -5.74
N SER A 493 -25.61 3.75 -5.07
CA SER A 493 -25.55 5.03 -4.35
C SER A 493 -25.49 4.81 -2.84
N CYS A 494 -24.58 5.48 -2.14
CA CYS A 494 -24.53 5.48 -0.67
C CYS A 494 -25.03 6.83 -0.13
N ASN A 495 -26.04 6.81 0.74
CA ASN A 495 -26.46 7.94 1.60
C ASN A 495 -26.54 9.33 0.92
N HIS A 496 -27.24 9.43 -0.22
CA HIS A 496 -27.48 10.69 -0.94
C HIS A 496 -26.23 11.49 -1.40
N ALA A 497 -25.03 10.92 -1.27
CA ALA A 497 -23.77 11.57 -1.66
C ALA A 497 -23.07 10.80 -2.78
N GLU A 498 -22.43 11.58 -3.66
CA GLU A 498 -21.51 11.28 -4.77
C GLU A 498 -21.62 9.94 -5.54
N SER A 499 -21.51 10.06 -6.87
CA SER A 499 -21.38 8.94 -7.80
C SER A 499 -20.26 7.96 -7.36
N THR A 500 -20.61 6.70 -7.10
CA THR A 500 -19.64 5.67 -6.74
C THR A 500 -19.01 5.07 -8.00
N ALA A 501 -17.99 4.22 -7.83
CA ALA A 501 -17.43 3.42 -8.94
C ALA A 501 -18.06 2.03 -9.04
N CYS A 502 -19.15 1.79 -8.29
CA CYS A 502 -19.79 0.49 -8.17
C CYS A 502 -21.10 0.45 -8.95
N PHE A 503 -21.33 -0.64 -9.67
CA PHE A 503 -22.53 -0.89 -10.45
C PHE A 503 -23.11 -2.25 -10.06
N GLU A 504 -24.42 -2.37 -10.12
CA GLU A 504 -25.15 -3.60 -9.84
C GLU A 504 -26.24 -3.87 -10.87
N ALA A 505 -26.54 -5.14 -11.11
CA ALA A 505 -27.63 -5.58 -11.97
C ALA A 505 -28.30 -6.81 -11.33
N ARG A 506 -29.65 -6.86 -11.35
CA ARG A 506 -30.42 -8.01 -10.86
C ARG A 506 -31.03 -8.76 -12.02
N HIS A 507 -30.89 -10.08 -12.03
CA HIS A 507 -31.51 -10.95 -13.03
C HIS A 507 -31.89 -12.30 -12.41
N HIS A 508 -33.17 -12.68 -12.52
CA HIS A 508 -33.75 -13.89 -11.91
C HIS A 508 -33.33 -14.14 -10.45
N GLY A 509 -33.37 -13.09 -9.62
CA GLY A 509 -33.02 -13.19 -8.20
C GLY A 509 -31.51 -13.16 -7.90
N ARG A 510 -30.64 -13.28 -8.91
CA ARG A 510 -29.18 -13.11 -8.75
C ARG A 510 -28.80 -11.64 -8.83
N LEU A 511 -27.94 -11.19 -7.93
CA LEU A 511 -27.36 -9.85 -7.92
C LEU A 511 -25.92 -9.91 -8.43
N PHE A 512 -25.65 -9.25 -9.54
CA PHE A 512 -24.30 -9.05 -10.07
C PHE A 512 -23.83 -7.67 -9.65
N SER A 513 -22.60 -7.54 -9.17
CA SER A 513 -22.01 -6.23 -8.91
C SER A 513 -20.55 -6.16 -9.36
N ILE A 514 -20.13 -4.98 -9.80
CA ILE A 514 -18.78 -4.71 -10.27
C ILE A 514 -18.28 -3.36 -9.75
N ASN A 515 -17.05 -3.30 -9.26
CA ASN A 515 -16.37 -2.08 -8.86
C ASN A 515 -15.27 -1.73 -9.86
N LEU A 516 -15.47 -0.67 -10.63
CA LEU A 516 -14.54 -0.25 -11.69
C LEU A 516 -13.23 0.35 -11.16
N ASN A 517 -13.16 0.73 -9.88
CA ASN A 517 -11.95 1.31 -9.30
C ASN A 517 -10.89 0.24 -8.96
N ASN A 518 -11.32 -0.98 -8.62
CA ASN A 518 -10.42 -2.07 -8.22
C ASN A 518 -10.63 -3.37 -9.01
N GLY A 519 -11.60 -3.41 -9.93
CA GLY A 519 -11.90 -4.57 -10.77
C GLY A 519 -12.64 -5.71 -10.06
N VAL A 520 -13.08 -5.53 -8.82
CA VAL A 520 -13.77 -6.61 -8.09
C VAL A 520 -15.15 -6.86 -8.71
N VAL A 521 -15.44 -8.12 -9.03
CA VAL A 521 -16.76 -8.61 -9.45
C VAL A 521 -17.29 -9.54 -8.37
N ILE A 522 -18.56 -9.36 -7.99
CA ILE A 522 -19.26 -10.19 -7.02
C ILE A 522 -20.61 -10.66 -7.59
N VAL A 523 -21.02 -11.85 -7.18
CA VAL A 523 -22.34 -12.42 -7.44
C VAL A 523 -22.96 -12.78 -6.09
N ASN A 524 -24.17 -12.29 -5.84
CA ASN A 524 -24.90 -12.48 -4.58
C ASN A 524 -24.09 -12.08 -3.33
N GLY A 525 -23.27 -11.04 -3.45
CA GLY A 525 -22.45 -10.52 -2.35
C GLY A 525 -21.11 -11.24 -2.15
N ALA A 526 -20.79 -12.26 -2.95
CA ALA A 526 -19.53 -13.01 -2.84
C ALA A 526 -18.70 -12.92 -4.13
N THR A 527 -17.37 -12.92 -3.98
CA THR A 527 -16.46 -13.14 -5.11
C THR A 527 -16.46 -14.61 -5.49
N LYS A 528 -15.92 -14.96 -6.65
CA LYS A 528 -15.58 -16.36 -6.89
C LYS A 528 -14.61 -16.86 -5.83
N CYS A 529 -14.67 -18.15 -5.57
CA CYS A 529 -13.70 -18.85 -4.78
C CYS A 529 -13.40 -20.21 -5.40
N LEU A 530 -12.43 -20.92 -4.82
CA LEU A 530 -12.27 -22.34 -5.06
C LEU A 530 -13.31 -23.11 -4.24
N LEU A 531 -13.60 -24.35 -4.65
CA LEU A 531 -14.44 -25.24 -3.85
C LEU A 531 -13.78 -25.50 -2.48
N PRO A 532 -14.58 -25.50 -1.39
CA PRO A 532 -14.04 -25.80 -0.06
C PRO A 532 -13.63 -27.27 0.04
N GLN A 533 -12.73 -27.55 0.99
CA GLN A 533 -12.21 -28.90 1.24
C GLN A 533 -13.30 -29.94 1.53
N SER A 534 -14.44 -29.51 2.10
CA SER A 534 -15.61 -30.37 2.33
C SER A 534 -16.22 -30.95 1.05
N VAL A 535 -16.12 -30.22 -0.07
CA VAL A 535 -16.58 -30.71 -1.39
C VAL A 535 -15.47 -31.51 -2.06
N THR A 536 -14.25 -30.96 -2.11
CA THR A 536 -13.14 -31.54 -2.88
C THR A 536 -12.60 -32.83 -2.27
N SER A 537 -12.79 -33.08 -0.98
CA SER A 537 -12.39 -34.33 -0.31
C SER A 537 -13.45 -35.43 -0.39
N SER A 538 -14.61 -35.17 -1.00
CA SER A 538 -15.63 -36.21 -1.16
C SER A 538 -15.23 -37.21 -2.25
N SER A 539 -15.56 -38.48 -2.05
CA SER A 539 -15.31 -39.55 -3.02
C SER A 539 -16.02 -39.29 -4.35
N LEU A 540 -17.23 -38.72 -4.29
CA LEU A 540 -18.02 -38.36 -5.46
C LEU A 540 -17.28 -37.30 -6.31
N PHE A 541 -16.78 -36.23 -5.67
CA PHE A 541 -16.03 -35.21 -6.37
C PHE A 541 -14.72 -35.75 -6.96
N GLU A 542 -13.91 -36.44 -6.16
CA GLU A 542 -12.61 -37.00 -6.59
C GLU A 542 -12.78 -37.94 -7.78
N ARG A 543 -13.88 -38.70 -7.83
CA ARG A 543 -14.16 -39.62 -8.93
C ARG A 543 -14.42 -38.91 -10.27
N PHE A 544 -15.19 -37.82 -10.27
CA PHE A 544 -15.59 -37.14 -11.51
C PHE A 544 -14.60 -36.03 -11.92
N PHE A 545 -14.02 -35.33 -10.96
CA PHE A 545 -13.16 -34.16 -11.20
C PHE A 545 -11.68 -34.44 -10.90
N GLY A 546 -11.36 -35.53 -10.18
CA GLY A 546 -9.99 -35.86 -9.80
C GLY A 546 -9.33 -34.72 -9.03
N ASN A 547 -8.15 -34.31 -9.49
CA ASN A 547 -7.39 -33.21 -8.91
C ASN A 547 -7.78 -31.82 -9.46
N ARG A 548 -8.88 -31.71 -10.22
CA ARG A 548 -9.34 -30.43 -10.74
C ARG A 548 -10.01 -29.63 -9.62
N SER A 549 -9.68 -28.35 -9.49
CA SER A 549 -10.31 -27.43 -8.55
C SER A 549 -11.06 -26.34 -9.33
N PRO A 550 -12.36 -26.52 -9.63
CA PRO A 550 -13.10 -25.52 -10.35
C PRO A 550 -13.25 -24.25 -9.53
N GLU A 551 -13.23 -23.13 -10.26
CA GLU A 551 -13.74 -21.85 -9.74
C GLU A 551 -15.24 -21.93 -9.61
N VAL A 552 -15.77 -21.44 -8.49
CA VAL A 552 -17.21 -21.45 -8.22
C VAL A 552 -17.72 -20.08 -7.79
N SER A 553 -18.97 -19.78 -8.16
CA SER A 553 -19.77 -18.74 -7.53
C SER A 553 -20.60 -19.33 -6.39
N ILE A 554 -20.79 -18.55 -5.32
CA ILE A 554 -21.63 -18.93 -4.19
C ILE A 554 -23.08 -18.57 -4.53
N GLU A 555 -23.93 -19.58 -4.68
CA GLU A 555 -25.37 -19.38 -4.92
C GLU A 555 -26.17 -19.33 -3.62
N GLY A 556 -25.64 -19.92 -2.54
CA GLY A 556 -26.24 -19.93 -1.22
C GLY A 556 -25.37 -20.63 -0.19
N ILE A 557 -25.89 -20.80 1.03
CA ILE A 557 -25.23 -21.58 2.07
C ILE A 557 -25.05 -23.00 1.55
N HIS A 558 -23.81 -23.48 1.49
CA HIS A 558 -23.46 -24.81 0.99
C HIS A 558 -23.87 -25.12 -0.46
N HIS A 559 -24.16 -24.09 -1.27
CA HIS A 559 -24.49 -24.23 -2.67
C HIS A 559 -23.51 -23.43 -3.53
N TYR A 560 -22.71 -24.15 -4.29
CA TYR A 560 -21.68 -23.61 -5.16
C TYR A 560 -21.99 -23.96 -6.61
N ARG A 561 -21.72 -23.05 -7.54
CA ARG A 561 -21.91 -23.28 -8.99
C ARG A 561 -20.61 -23.04 -9.72
N SER A 562 -20.22 -23.91 -10.63
CA SER A 562 -19.05 -23.71 -11.49
C SER A 562 -19.14 -22.38 -12.24
N ALA A 563 -18.10 -21.57 -12.17
CA ALA A 563 -18.05 -20.26 -12.82
C ALA A 563 -17.88 -20.34 -14.35
N HIS A 564 -17.29 -21.44 -14.83
CA HIS A 564 -17.00 -21.71 -16.24
C HIS A 564 -17.60 -23.04 -16.67
N ARG A 565 -17.78 -23.20 -17.98
CA ARG A 565 -18.21 -24.48 -18.55
C ARG A 565 -17.08 -25.50 -18.54
N PHE A 566 -17.42 -26.71 -18.16
CA PHE A 566 -16.63 -27.90 -18.40
C PHE A 566 -16.90 -28.44 -19.81
N ASP A 567 -15.82 -28.83 -20.49
CA ASP A 567 -15.81 -29.30 -21.87
C ASP A 567 -16.61 -28.38 -22.83
N GLY A 568 -16.65 -27.08 -22.52
CA GLY A 568 -17.34 -26.04 -23.29
C GLY A 568 -18.88 -26.09 -23.24
N HIS A 569 -19.49 -27.00 -22.47
CA HIS A 569 -20.93 -27.27 -22.55
C HIS A 569 -21.65 -27.25 -21.20
N TYR A 570 -21.04 -27.83 -20.18
CA TYR A 570 -21.73 -28.14 -18.93
C TYR A 570 -21.31 -27.21 -17.81
N PHE A 571 -22.25 -26.84 -16.97
CA PHE A 571 -21.95 -26.29 -15.66
C PHE A 571 -22.38 -27.29 -14.59
N TYR A 572 -21.81 -27.18 -13.40
CA TYR A 572 -22.09 -28.04 -12.26
C TYR A 572 -22.50 -27.21 -11.04
N ASP A 573 -23.57 -27.64 -10.37
CA ASP A 573 -23.93 -27.22 -9.03
C ASP A 573 -23.42 -28.25 -8.03
N PHE A 574 -22.76 -27.79 -6.97
CA PHE A 574 -22.27 -28.57 -5.84
C PHE A 574 -23.09 -28.14 -4.62
N VAL A 575 -23.98 -29.01 -4.15
CA VAL A 575 -24.90 -28.74 -3.05
C VAL A 575 -24.60 -29.72 -1.92
N ILE A 576 -24.28 -29.20 -0.74
CA ILE A 576 -24.20 -30.03 0.47
C ILE A 576 -25.56 -29.92 1.17
N ASP A 577 -26.21 -31.06 1.38
CA ASP A 577 -27.51 -31.12 2.05
C ASP A 577 -27.40 -31.00 3.58
N THR A 578 -28.52 -31.12 4.28
CA THR A 578 -28.58 -31.06 5.75
C THR A 578 -27.90 -32.26 6.42
N ASP A 579 -27.73 -33.37 5.72
CA ASP A 579 -27.06 -34.58 6.19
C ASP A 579 -25.57 -34.59 5.84
N ASN A 580 -25.06 -33.44 5.38
CA ASN A 580 -23.67 -33.22 4.96
C ASN A 580 -23.24 -34.14 3.79
N GLN A 581 -24.19 -34.55 2.96
CA GLN A 581 -23.96 -35.30 1.72
C GLN A 581 -23.80 -34.34 0.55
N LEU A 582 -22.85 -34.64 -0.33
CA LEU A 582 -22.61 -33.85 -1.53
C LEU A 582 -23.48 -34.36 -2.68
N HIS A 583 -24.28 -33.46 -3.25
CA HIS A 583 -24.98 -33.64 -4.51
C HIS A 583 -24.29 -32.81 -5.60
N ILE A 584 -23.97 -33.44 -6.73
CA ILE A 584 -23.40 -32.76 -7.89
C ILE A 584 -24.41 -32.83 -9.03
N VAL A 585 -24.89 -31.68 -9.47
CA VAL A 585 -25.93 -31.57 -10.51
C VAL A 585 -25.35 -30.89 -11.74
N GLU A 586 -25.34 -31.61 -12.85
CA GLU A 586 -24.93 -31.13 -14.17
C GLU A 586 -26.08 -30.45 -14.90
N PHE A 587 -25.79 -29.36 -15.61
CA PHE A 587 -26.75 -28.71 -16.51
C PHE A 587 -26.11 -28.27 -17.83
N ASP A 588 -26.79 -28.55 -18.94
CA ASP A 588 -26.34 -28.18 -20.30
C ASP A 588 -26.73 -26.73 -20.63
N SER A 589 -25.71 -25.89 -20.82
CA SER A 589 -25.88 -24.47 -21.16
C SER A 589 -26.62 -24.22 -22.49
N ARG A 590 -26.62 -25.19 -23.42
CA ARG A 590 -27.27 -25.06 -24.74
C ARG A 590 -28.79 -25.08 -24.67
N LYS A 591 -29.37 -25.68 -23.62
CA LYS A 591 -30.82 -25.83 -23.46
C LYS A 591 -31.48 -24.62 -22.77
N GLY A 592 -30.70 -23.58 -22.39
CA GLY A 592 -31.20 -22.38 -21.73
C GLY A 592 -31.54 -22.59 -20.24
N PHE A 593 -31.60 -21.48 -19.48
CA PHE A 593 -31.77 -21.51 -18.02
C PHE A 593 -33.17 -21.97 -17.53
N GLY A 594 -34.13 -22.18 -18.43
CA GLY A 594 -35.47 -22.68 -18.13
C GLY A 594 -35.66 -24.07 -18.71
N ASP A 595 -35.83 -25.06 -17.84
CA ASP A 595 -36.15 -26.48 -18.16
C ASP A 595 -35.04 -27.38 -18.74
N SER A 596 -33.78 -26.95 -18.78
CA SER A 596 -32.66 -27.84 -19.11
C SER A 596 -32.66 -29.09 -18.21
N GLU A 597 -32.60 -30.27 -18.83
CA GLU A 597 -32.37 -31.56 -18.16
C GLU A 597 -31.20 -31.43 -17.20
N ARG A 598 -31.50 -31.50 -15.89
CA ARG A 598 -30.51 -31.56 -14.83
C ARG A 598 -30.20 -33.02 -14.57
N LEU A 599 -28.93 -33.38 -14.60
CA LEU A 599 -28.48 -34.74 -14.31
C LEU A 599 -27.72 -34.73 -12.99
N GLU A 600 -28.17 -35.53 -12.03
CA GLU A 600 -27.46 -35.72 -10.78
C GLU A 600 -26.42 -36.83 -10.94
N LEU A 601 -25.17 -36.53 -10.56
CA LEU A 601 -24.11 -37.52 -10.54
C LEU A 601 -24.24 -38.38 -9.29
N LEU A 602 -24.52 -39.67 -9.47
CA LEU A 602 -24.75 -40.61 -8.37
C LEU A 602 -23.50 -41.42 -8.04
N ASP A 603 -23.32 -41.73 -6.76
CA ASP A 603 -22.34 -42.70 -6.29
C ASP A 603 -22.88 -44.14 -6.47
N PRO A 604 -22.23 -45.02 -7.24
CA PRO A 604 -22.63 -46.42 -7.40
C PRO A 604 -22.75 -47.16 -6.07
N ALA A 605 -22.03 -46.73 -5.03
CA ALA A 605 -22.14 -47.31 -3.70
C ALA A 605 -23.47 -46.98 -3.00
N THR A 606 -24.10 -45.85 -3.33
CA THR A 606 -25.44 -45.47 -2.81
C THR A 606 -26.58 -45.95 -3.70
N VAL A 607 -26.33 -46.20 -4.98
CA VAL A 607 -27.32 -46.79 -5.90
C VAL A 607 -27.42 -48.31 -5.68
N GLY A 608 -28.00 -48.72 -4.57
CA GLY A 608 -28.65 -50.02 -4.47
C GLY A 608 -29.87 -50.04 -5.39
N ILE A 609 -29.70 -50.56 -6.61
CA ILE A 609 -30.74 -50.86 -7.63
C ILE A 609 -32.17 -50.42 -7.23
N SER A 610 -32.49 -49.14 -7.41
CA SER A 610 -33.86 -48.70 -7.66
C SER A 610 -33.80 -47.35 -8.40
N CYS A 611 -34.20 -47.37 -9.67
CA CYS A 611 -34.33 -46.17 -10.48
C CYS A 611 -35.57 -45.40 -10.00
N PHE A 612 -35.38 -44.26 -9.34
CA PHE A 612 -36.45 -43.28 -9.15
C PHE A 612 -36.16 -42.03 -9.97
N ALA A 613 -37.06 -41.72 -10.90
CA ALA A 613 -37.13 -40.42 -11.51
C ALA A 613 -37.56 -39.40 -10.45
N ILE A 614 -36.80 -38.33 -10.26
CA ILE A 614 -37.14 -37.25 -9.34
C ILE A 614 -38.25 -36.40 -9.98
N ASP A 615 -39.42 -36.37 -9.33
CA ASP A 615 -40.56 -35.56 -9.72
C ASP A 615 -40.46 -34.13 -9.13
N ARG A 616 -40.97 -33.14 -9.88
CA ARG A 616 -40.57 -31.72 -9.88
C ARG A 616 -41.22 -30.80 -8.80
N SER A 617 -41.65 -31.28 -7.64
CA SER A 617 -42.59 -30.49 -6.81
C SER A 617 -42.07 -29.73 -5.56
N ASP A 618 -40.80 -29.80 -5.14
CA ASP A 618 -40.42 -29.26 -3.80
C ASP A 618 -39.40 -28.09 -3.76
N SER A 619 -39.15 -27.39 -4.87
CA SER A 619 -38.22 -26.24 -4.89
C SER A 619 -38.74 -24.95 -4.24
N THR A 620 -39.82 -24.99 -3.44
CA THR A 620 -40.42 -23.79 -2.81
C THR A 620 -40.27 -23.72 -1.28
N LYS A 621 -39.53 -24.62 -0.64
CA LYS A 621 -39.47 -24.68 0.84
C LYS A 621 -38.20 -24.15 1.53
N TYR A 622 -37.18 -23.70 0.80
CA TYR A 622 -35.90 -23.29 1.41
C TYR A 622 -35.69 -21.78 1.56
N LEU A 623 -36.76 -20.98 1.59
CA LEU A 623 -36.69 -19.53 1.85
C LEU A 623 -37.78 -19.11 2.84
N THR A 624 -37.67 -19.58 4.09
CA THR A 624 -38.07 -18.86 5.32
C THR A 624 -37.70 -19.72 6.52
N GLN A 625 -36.60 -19.41 7.18
CA GLN A 625 -36.47 -19.30 8.64
C GLN A 625 -35.20 -18.56 8.99
#